data_AF-A0A816LA46-F1
#
_entry.id   AF-A0A816LA46-F1
#
_cell.length_a   1.000
_cell.length_b   1.000
_cell.length_c   1.000
_cell.angle_alpha   90.00
_cell.angle_beta   90.00
_cell.angle_gamma   90.00
#
_symmetry.space_group_name_H-M   'P 1'
#
loop_
_entity.id
_entity.type
_entity.pdbx_description
1 polymer ?
#
loop_
_entity_poly.entity_id
_entity_poly.type
_entity_poly.pdbx_seq_one_letter_code
_entity_poly.pdbx_strand_id
1 'polypeptide(L)'
;MYSSSSASKCVILIHVFAMQLLHINSELPLNTTNAYLNHKCLVTKGKYKPGSEYEKQLKLTIKNFYSDSGNKEGFTLLGSDGFSAILQCRGDSYGSKCRDCYATAVAALHRRCPWYKAKIIWYDQCLLSFDTKYSTGQIDYDNNFCMSNAKKLGGDKLAFIRTWNIFMDNLTTLAIRVDNNDTKTSPFYAVGETKFKGDMMYGMVQCTKDIPEKACEECLVFNSIHFQFCLNDKRGARFMCRSCTFRFEFYPFIAKQVRNI
;
A
#
# COMPACT_ATOMS: atom_id res chain seq x y z
N MET A 1 41.69 -30.79 68.27
CA MET A 1 42.25 -29.43 68.42
C MET A 1 42.37 -28.83 67.04
N TYR A 2 41.75 -27.65 66.86
CA TYR A 2 42.08 -26.52 65.98
C TYR A 2 42.73 -26.84 64.61
N SER A 3 41.99 -26.62 63.51
CA SER A 3 41.87 -25.32 62.82
C SER A 3 43.13 -24.97 62.02
N SER A 4 42.99 -24.93 60.69
CA SER A 4 43.53 -23.84 59.90
C SER A 4 42.85 -23.83 58.53
N SER A 5 41.94 -22.86 58.36
CA SER A 5 41.60 -22.30 57.06
C SER A 5 42.81 -21.54 56.51
N SER A 6 43.03 -21.52 55.20
CA SER A 6 42.88 -20.29 54.41
C SER A 6 43.27 -20.50 52.95
N ALA A 7 42.32 -20.14 52.09
CA ALA A 7 42.44 -19.41 50.84
C ALA A 7 43.61 -19.71 49.88
N SER A 8 43.23 -20.08 48.66
CA SER A 8 43.26 -19.17 47.52
C SER A 8 43.77 -19.87 46.26
N LYS A 9 42.84 -20.48 45.53
CA LYS A 9 42.89 -20.51 44.07
C LYS A 9 41.48 -20.23 43.56
N CYS A 10 41.17 -18.94 43.63
CA CYS A 10 40.39 -18.26 42.59
C CYS A 10 40.83 -18.79 41.21
N VAL A 11 39.89 -18.87 40.26
CA VAL A 11 40.07 -19.10 38.81
C VAL A 11 39.40 -20.40 38.32
N ILE A 12 38.31 -20.18 37.55
CA ILE A 12 37.64 -21.04 36.57
C ILE A 12 36.62 -22.06 37.12
N LEU A 13 35.38 -21.60 37.29
CA LEU A 13 34.21 -22.42 36.91
C LEU A 13 32.97 -21.54 36.64
N ILE A 14 33.15 -20.49 35.83
CA ILE A 14 32.04 -19.71 35.25
C ILE A 14 32.07 -19.91 33.74
N HIS A 15 31.83 -21.13 33.25
CA HIS A 15 31.50 -21.38 31.85
C HIS A 15 30.84 -22.76 31.78
N VAL A 16 29.51 -22.83 31.93
CA VAL A 16 28.55 -23.40 30.96
C VAL A 16 27.14 -23.12 31.52
N PHE A 17 26.78 -21.85 31.63
CA PHE A 17 25.43 -21.47 31.23
C PHE A 17 25.64 -20.82 29.87
N ALA A 18 25.64 -21.66 28.83
CA ALA A 18 25.41 -21.16 27.48
C ALA A 18 24.03 -20.51 27.54
N MET A 19 24.02 -19.20 27.75
CA MET A 19 22.87 -18.39 27.42
C MET A 19 22.50 -18.76 25.99
N GLN A 20 21.37 -19.42 25.80
CA GLN A 20 20.62 -19.30 24.55
C GLN A 20 20.19 -17.83 24.44
N LEU A 21 21.16 -16.96 24.18
CA LEU A 21 20.95 -15.61 23.70
C LEU A 21 20.40 -15.77 22.29
N LEU A 22 19.08 -15.86 22.24
CA LEU A 22 18.23 -15.18 21.27
C LEU A 22 18.98 -14.82 19.97
N HIS A 23 19.06 -15.77 19.04
CA HIS A 23 18.93 -15.42 17.62
C HIS A 23 17.47 -14.98 17.39
N ILE A 24 17.04 -13.91 18.06
CA ILE A 24 16.03 -13.05 17.48
C ILE A 24 16.80 -12.37 16.36
N ASN A 25 16.70 -12.90 15.14
CA ASN A 25 16.92 -12.08 13.97
C ASN A 25 16.09 -10.83 14.22
N SER A 26 16.76 -9.70 14.44
CA SER A 26 16.11 -8.40 14.47
C SER A 26 15.66 -8.13 13.03
N GLU A 27 14.67 -8.86 12.56
CA GLU A 27 13.86 -8.39 11.45
C GLU A 27 13.27 -7.08 11.95
N LEU A 28 13.68 -5.97 11.33
CA LEU A 28 13.00 -4.71 11.53
C LEU A 28 11.49 -5.02 11.40
N PRO A 29 10.66 -4.68 12.40
CA PRO A 29 9.24 -5.00 12.34
C PRO A 29 8.68 -4.40 11.07
N LEU A 30 8.17 -5.26 10.21
CA LEU A 30 7.56 -4.86 8.96
C LEU A 30 6.41 -3.91 9.30
N ASN A 31 6.50 -2.64 8.90
CA ASN A 31 5.50 -1.63 9.22
C ASN A 31 4.24 -1.83 8.35
N THR A 32 3.49 -2.90 8.63
CA THR A 32 2.24 -3.31 7.97
C THR A 32 1.03 -2.74 8.70
N THR A 33 1.10 -1.47 9.09
CA THR A 33 -0.03 -0.80 9.72
C THR A 33 -1.08 -0.42 8.69
N ASN A 34 -2.36 -0.64 8.99
CA ASN A 34 -3.48 -0.05 8.26
C ASN A 34 -3.62 1.45 8.58
N ALA A 35 -2.60 2.23 8.25
CA ALA A 35 -2.56 3.66 8.54
C ALA A 35 -3.54 4.43 7.64
N TYR A 36 -4.29 5.36 8.22
CA TYR A 36 -5.09 6.32 7.46
C TYR A 36 -4.15 7.26 6.68
N LEU A 37 -4.40 7.45 5.37
CA LEU A 37 -3.57 8.30 4.52
C LEU A 37 -4.31 9.60 4.16
N ASN A 38 -5.49 9.50 3.56
CA ASN A 38 -6.26 10.67 3.17
C ASN A 38 -7.74 10.30 2.87
N HIS A 39 -8.59 11.32 2.70
CA HIS A 39 -9.93 11.17 2.13
C HIS A 39 -10.30 12.40 1.28
N LYS A 40 -11.25 12.23 0.36
CA LYS A 40 -11.89 13.32 -0.37
C LYS A 40 -13.40 13.14 -0.31
N CYS A 41 -14.12 14.21 0.03
CA CYS A 41 -15.57 14.29 -0.13
C CYS A 41 -15.86 15.14 -1.36
N LEU A 42 -16.43 14.54 -2.42
CA LEU A 42 -16.55 15.19 -3.72
C LEU A 42 -17.79 16.08 -3.75
N VAL A 43 -17.62 17.35 -3.35
CA VAL A 43 -18.70 18.34 -3.20
C VAL A 43 -19.51 18.52 -4.49
N THR A 44 -18.84 18.52 -5.64
CA THR A 44 -19.45 18.70 -6.96
C THR A 44 -20.43 17.59 -7.34
N LYS A 45 -20.35 16.42 -6.69
CA LYS A 45 -21.26 15.28 -6.91
C LYS A 45 -22.48 15.32 -5.99
N GLY A 46 -22.56 16.32 -5.11
CA GLY A 46 -23.71 16.58 -4.25
C GLY A 46 -23.85 15.63 -3.05
N LYS A 47 -24.90 15.86 -2.27
CA LYS A 47 -25.25 15.09 -1.08
C LYS A 47 -26.53 14.28 -1.31
N TYR A 48 -26.63 13.10 -0.72
CA TYR A 48 -27.87 12.32 -0.67
C TYR A 48 -28.68 12.67 0.58
N LYS A 49 -29.98 12.38 0.55
CA LYS A 49 -30.87 12.54 1.69
C LYS A 49 -31.03 11.21 2.44
N PRO A 50 -31.22 11.25 3.78
CA PRO A 50 -31.64 10.06 4.52
C PRO A 50 -32.91 9.45 3.89
N GLY A 51 -32.97 8.13 3.77
CA GLY A 51 -34.06 7.36 3.16
C GLY A 51 -34.07 7.35 1.63
N SER A 52 -33.20 8.13 0.96
CA SER A 52 -33.15 8.17 -0.49
C SER A 52 -32.73 6.84 -1.10
N GLU A 53 -33.09 6.62 -2.37
CA GLU A 53 -32.70 5.40 -3.10
C GLU A 53 -31.17 5.25 -3.17
N TYR A 54 -30.46 6.36 -3.30
CA TYR A 54 -29.00 6.38 -3.24
C TYR A 54 -28.46 5.85 -1.91
N GLU A 55 -29.07 6.21 -0.78
CA GLU A 55 -28.63 5.69 0.53
C GLU A 55 -28.88 4.18 0.64
N LYS A 56 -30.01 3.69 0.13
CA LYS A 56 -30.30 2.25 0.11
C LYS A 56 -29.27 1.50 -0.75
N GLN A 57 -28.98 1.99 -1.96
CA GLN A 57 -27.96 1.43 -2.84
C GLN A 57 -26.56 1.44 -2.19
N LEU A 58 -26.20 2.54 -1.51
CA LEU A 58 -24.95 2.64 -0.77
C LEU A 58 -24.86 1.60 0.36
N LYS A 59 -25.93 1.42 1.15
CA LYS A 59 -25.99 0.43 2.24
C LYS A 59 -25.89 -1.00 1.71
N LEU A 60 -26.57 -1.31 0.61
CA LEU A 60 -26.47 -2.61 -0.05
C LEU A 60 -25.05 -2.88 -0.56
N THR A 61 -24.44 -1.91 -1.22
CA THR A 61 -23.06 -2.00 -1.73
C THR A 61 -22.07 -2.24 -0.58
N ILE A 62 -22.24 -1.55 0.54
CA ILE A 62 -21.40 -1.73 1.73
C ILE A 62 -21.50 -3.17 2.27
N LYS A 63 -22.71 -3.73 2.31
CA LYS A 63 -22.91 -5.11 2.74
C LYS A 63 -22.25 -6.12 1.78
N ASN A 64 -22.35 -5.89 0.47
CA ASN A 64 -21.77 -6.77 -0.54
C ASN A 64 -20.24 -6.76 -0.46
N PHE A 65 -19.62 -5.58 -0.38
CA PHE A 65 -18.17 -5.46 -0.16
C PHE A 65 -17.69 -6.14 1.11
N TYR A 66 -18.43 -6.09 2.22
CA TYR A 66 -18.03 -6.82 3.41
C TYR A 66 -17.94 -8.33 3.16
N SER A 67 -18.91 -8.87 2.41
CA SER A 67 -18.96 -10.30 2.05
C SER A 67 -17.79 -10.66 1.12
N ASP A 68 -17.53 -9.83 0.11
CA ASP A 68 -16.48 -10.05 -0.91
C ASP A 68 -15.07 -9.69 -0.44
N SER A 69 -14.92 -8.86 0.59
CA SER A 69 -13.60 -8.41 1.09
C SER A 69 -12.71 -9.55 1.63
N GLY A 70 -13.30 -10.73 1.86
CA GLY A 70 -12.54 -11.95 2.17
C GLY A 70 -11.95 -12.66 0.95
N ASN A 71 -12.26 -12.22 -0.27
CA ASN A 71 -11.79 -12.82 -1.50
C ASN A 71 -10.27 -12.61 -1.68
N LYS A 72 -9.62 -13.56 -2.36
CA LYS A 72 -8.18 -13.56 -2.64
C LYS A 72 -7.77 -12.45 -3.61
N GLU A 73 -8.68 -11.97 -4.44
CA GLU A 73 -8.34 -10.99 -5.47
C GLU A 73 -8.09 -9.57 -4.96
N GLY A 74 -8.59 -9.22 -3.76
CA GLY A 74 -8.38 -7.91 -3.15
C GLY A 74 -8.94 -6.73 -3.95
N PHE A 75 -9.77 -6.98 -4.97
CA PHE A 75 -10.44 -5.96 -5.78
C PHE A 75 -11.91 -6.31 -5.95
N THR A 76 -12.78 -5.32 -5.83
CA THR A 76 -14.20 -5.46 -6.15
C THR A 76 -14.71 -4.14 -6.71
N LEU A 77 -15.38 -4.21 -7.86
CA LEU A 77 -16.09 -3.12 -8.49
C LEU A 77 -17.57 -3.47 -8.51
N LEU A 78 -18.39 -2.59 -7.94
CA LEU A 78 -19.85 -2.71 -7.95
C LEU A 78 -20.46 -1.42 -8.50
N GLY A 79 -21.48 -1.54 -9.32
CA GLY A 79 -22.23 -0.39 -9.80
C GLY A 79 -22.88 -0.62 -11.16
N SER A 80 -23.79 0.30 -11.47
CA SER A 80 -24.46 0.46 -12.75
C SER A 80 -24.97 1.90 -12.82
N ASP A 81 -25.19 2.41 -14.03
CA ASP A 81 -25.85 3.68 -14.37
C ASP A 81 -26.03 4.69 -13.22
N GLY A 82 -25.07 5.62 -13.10
CA GLY A 82 -25.12 6.70 -12.10
C GLY A 82 -24.61 6.33 -10.71
N PHE A 83 -24.03 5.13 -10.54
CA PHE A 83 -23.34 4.73 -9.31
C PHE A 83 -22.16 3.81 -9.61
N SER A 84 -21.03 4.05 -8.97
CA SER A 84 -19.93 3.09 -8.90
C SER A 84 -19.30 3.08 -7.52
N ALA A 85 -18.76 1.92 -7.15
CA ALA A 85 -18.02 1.71 -5.93
C ALA A 85 -16.84 0.78 -6.22
N ILE A 86 -15.67 1.14 -5.68
CA ILE A 86 -14.44 0.37 -5.85
C ILE A 86 -13.85 0.13 -4.47
N LEU A 87 -13.59 -1.14 -4.16
CA LEU A 87 -12.71 -1.56 -3.09
C LEU A 87 -11.46 -2.15 -3.72
N GLN A 88 -10.30 -1.58 -3.41
CA GLN A 88 -9.00 -2.11 -3.84
C GLN A 88 -8.10 -2.22 -2.60
N CYS A 89 -7.87 -3.43 -2.13
CA CYS A 89 -6.85 -3.72 -1.14
C CYS A 89 -5.47 -3.76 -1.77
N ARG A 90 -4.43 -3.53 -0.97
CA ARG A 90 -3.04 -3.63 -1.42
C ARG A 90 -2.76 -5.08 -1.82
N GLY A 91 -1.90 -5.30 -2.83
CA GLY A 91 -1.71 -6.65 -3.39
C GLY A 91 -1.18 -7.71 -2.40
N ASP A 92 -0.58 -7.31 -1.28
CA ASP A 92 -0.15 -8.16 -0.17
C ASP A 92 -1.12 -8.15 1.05
N SER A 93 -2.31 -7.58 0.87
CA SER A 93 -3.35 -7.37 1.89
C SER A 93 -4.67 -8.01 1.45
N TYR A 94 -4.79 -9.33 1.59
CA TYR A 94 -5.98 -10.11 1.21
C TYR A 94 -6.64 -10.76 2.44
N GLY A 95 -7.84 -11.33 2.25
CA GLY A 95 -8.57 -12.01 3.33
C GLY A 95 -8.92 -11.07 4.49
N SER A 96 -8.60 -11.47 5.73
CA SER A 96 -8.92 -10.66 6.93
C SER A 96 -8.30 -9.26 6.90
N LYS A 97 -7.06 -9.11 6.41
CA LYS A 97 -6.40 -7.79 6.31
C LYS A 97 -7.18 -6.82 5.42
N CYS A 98 -7.71 -7.33 4.30
CA CYS A 98 -8.53 -6.55 3.38
C CYS A 98 -9.87 -6.16 4.04
N ARG A 99 -10.54 -7.14 4.66
CA ARG A 99 -11.80 -6.94 5.38
C ARG A 99 -11.69 -5.91 6.51
N ASP A 100 -10.62 -5.98 7.31
CA ASP A 100 -10.39 -5.06 8.43
C ASP A 100 -10.10 -3.65 7.92
N CYS A 101 -9.32 -3.53 6.84
CA CYS A 101 -9.10 -2.24 6.18
C CYS A 101 -10.41 -1.66 5.67
N TYR A 102 -11.20 -2.48 4.98
CA TYR A 102 -12.50 -2.09 4.46
C TYR A 102 -13.45 -1.61 5.56
N ALA A 103 -13.62 -2.38 6.64
CA ALA A 103 -14.49 -2.01 7.76
C ALA A 103 -14.06 -0.67 8.38
N THR A 104 -12.76 -0.47 8.55
CA THR A 104 -12.18 0.78 9.05
C THR A 104 -12.46 1.95 8.10
N ALA A 105 -12.25 1.75 6.80
CA ALA A 105 -12.49 2.75 5.76
C ALA A 105 -13.97 3.17 5.69
N VAL A 106 -14.90 2.22 5.78
CA VAL A 106 -16.34 2.51 5.84
C VAL A 106 -16.68 3.34 7.06
N ALA A 107 -16.24 2.94 8.26
CA ALA A 107 -16.51 3.68 9.49
C ALA A 107 -15.96 5.12 9.42
N ALA A 108 -14.75 5.29 8.86
CA ALA A 108 -14.13 6.60 8.68
C ALA A 108 -14.90 7.46 7.66
N LEU A 109 -15.32 6.92 6.52
CA LEU A 109 -16.11 7.65 5.53
C LEU A 109 -17.46 8.13 6.06
N HIS A 110 -18.13 7.36 6.92
CA HIS A 110 -19.37 7.79 7.57
C HIS A 110 -19.16 9.04 8.43
N ARG A 111 -18.02 9.11 9.15
CA ARG A 111 -17.69 10.25 10.02
C ARG A 111 -17.15 11.45 9.25
N ARG A 112 -16.30 11.21 8.24
CA ARG A 112 -15.55 12.25 7.53
C ARG A 112 -16.28 12.83 6.32
N CYS A 113 -17.03 12.00 5.59
CA CYS A 113 -17.84 12.42 4.44
C CYS A 113 -19.32 12.10 4.65
N PRO A 114 -19.98 12.66 5.68
CA PRO A 114 -21.39 12.41 5.94
C PRO A 114 -22.23 12.93 4.76
N TRP A 115 -23.16 12.11 4.28
CA TRP A 115 -24.12 12.44 3.23
C TRP A 115 -23.56 12.72 1.83
N TYR A 116 -22.24 12.79 1.62
CA TYR A 116 -21.67 12.95 0.28
C TYR A 116 -21.93 11.71 -0.56
N LYS A 117 -22.43 11.93 -1.78
CA LYS A 117 -22.66 10.84 -2.73
C LYS A 117 -21.32 10.23 -3.14
N ALA A 118 -20.45 11.04 -3.74
CA ALA A 118 -19.12 10.58 -4.13
C ALA A 118 -18.08 10.91 -3.05
N LYS A 119 -17.24 9.92 -2.72
CA LYS A 119 -16.24 10.00 -1.66
C LYS A 119 -15.18 8.93 -1.84
N ILE A 120 -13.94 9.29 -1.50
CA ILE A 120 -12.79 8.42 -1.64
C ILE A 120 -12.02 8.44 -0.34
N ILE A 121 -11.51 7.29 0.10
CA ILE A 121 -10.63 7.18 1.24
C ILE A 121 -9.48 6.23 0.92
N TRP A 122 -8.29 6.62 1.37
CA TRP A 122 -7.06 5.87 1.23
C TRP A 122 -6.53 5.51 2.60
N TYR A 123 -6.32 4.22 2.79
CA TYR A 123 -5.54 3.63 3.85
C TYR A 123 -4.32 2.93 3.25
N ASP A 124 -3.31 2.64 4.06
CA ASP A 124 -2.11 1.94 3.62
C ASP A 124 -2.40 0.56 3.01
N GLN A 125 -3.48 -0.09 3.45
CA GLN A 125 -3.85 -1.44 3.05
C GLN A 125 -5.02 -1.48 2.07
N CYS A 126 -5.74 -0.38 1.85
CA CYS A 126 -6.86 -0.34 0.90
C CYS A 126 -7.29 1.07 0.49
N LEU A 127 -7.88 1.15 -0.70
CA LEU A 127 -8.64 2.25 -1.26
C LEU A 127 -10.12 1.85 -1.28
N LEU A 128 -10.99 2.76 -0.81
CA LEU A 128 -12.43 2.64 -0.98
C LEU A 128 -12.97 3.92 -1.63
N SER A 129 -13.65 3.77 -2.76
CA SER A 129 -14.23 4.86 -3.54
C SER A 129 -15.71 4.60 -3.81
N PHE A 130 -16.51 5.66 -3.76
CA PHE A 130 -17.88 5.72 -4.26
C PHE A 130 -17.98 6.92 -5.20
N ASP A 131 -18.66 6.77 -6.34
CA ASP A 131 -18.95 7.87 -7.27
C ASP A 131 -20.42 7.79 -7.76
N THR A 132 -20.92 8.91 -8.27
CA THR A 132 -22.24 9.04 -8.92
C THR A 132 -22.16 8.84 -10.43
N LYS A 133 -21.03 8.38 -10.94
CA LYS A 133 -20.84 8.02 -12.34
C LYS A 133 -20.19 6.65 -12.38
N TYR A 134 -20.63 5.83 -13.33
CA TYR A 134 -19.93 4.61 -13.64
C TYR A 134 -18.78 4.96 -14.58
N SER A 135 -17.55 4.89 -14.09
CA SER A 135 -16.34 5.20 -14.86
C SER A 135 -15.32 4.08 -14.67
N THR A 136 -15.33 3.14 -15.60
CA THR A 136 -14.28 2.12 -15.76
C THR A 136 -13.43 2.46 -16.97
N GLY A 137 -12.18 2.02 -16.98
CA GLY A 137 -11.26 2.20 -18.11
C GLY A 137 -10.63 3.58 -18.20
N GLN A 138 -10.85 4.46 -17.22
CA GLN A 138 -10.37 5.84 -17.23
C GLN A 138 -9.44 6.12 -16.04
N ILE A 139 -8.40 6.93 -16.29
CA ILE A 139 -7.46 7.36 -15.25
C ILE A 139 -8.06 8.55 -14.50
N ASP A 140 -8.04 8.47 -13.18
CA ASP A 140 -8.44 9.56 -12.30
C ASP A 140 -7.24 10.46 -11.98
N TYR A 141 -7.12 11.56 -12.74
CA TYR A 141 -6.08 12.57 -12.58
C TYR A 141 -6.40 13.64 -11.53
N ASP A 142 -7.65 13.74 -11.04
CA ASP A 142 -8.07 14.80 -10.12
C ASP A 142 -8.00 14.34 -8.65
N ASN A 143 -8.16 13.03 -8.41
CA ASN A 143 -8.18 12.45 -7.08
C ASN A 143 -6.85 11.83 -6.70
N ASN A 144 -5.82 12.67 -6.64
CA ASN A 144 -4.47 12.26 -6.28
C ASN A 144 -3.87 13.09 -5.14
N PHE A 145 -2.81 12.56 -4.53
CA PHE A 145 -1.93 13.24 -3.58
C PHE A 145 -0.63 12.45 -3.43
N CYS A 146 0.36 13.06 -2.81
CA CYS A 146 1.62 12.41 -2.48
C CYS A 146 2.05 12.71 -1.04
N MET A 147 2.92 11.88 -0.49
CA MET A 147 3.48 12.00 0.85
C MET A 147 4.98 11.70 0.79
N SER A 148 5.81 12.59 1.32
CA SER A 148 7.25 12.39 1.40
C SER A 148 7.67 11.97 2.80
N ASN A 149 8.68 11.11 2.90
CA ASN A 149 9.45 10.95 4.13
C ASN A 149 10.13 12.27 4.48
N ALA A 150 10.03 12.72 5.73
CA ALA A 150 10.64 13.97 6.18
C ALA A 150 12.18 13.91 6.12
N LYS A 151 12.78 12.73 6.22
CA LYS A 151 14.23 12.53 6.14
C LYS A 151 14.70 12.70 4.70
N LYS A 152 15.69 13.58 4.53
CA LYS A 152 16.38 13.75 3.25
C LYS A 152 17.24 12.54 2.96
N LEU A 153 17.31 12.17 1.68
CA LEU A 153 18.23 11.13 1.22
C LEU A 153 19.67 11.65 1.21
N GLY A 154 19.87 12.88 0.74
CA GLY A 154 21.19 13.45 0.52
C GLY A 154 21.93 12.83 -0.66
N GLY A 155 23.08 13.41 -1.00
CA GLY A 155 23.94 12.90 -2.08
C GLY A 155 23.52 13.34 -3.48
N ASP A 156 23.75 12.46 -4.46
CA ASP A 156 23.59 12.77 -5.88
C ASP A 156 22.13 12.54 -6.31
N LYS A 157 21.41 13.65 -6.50
CA LYS A 157 19.99 13.66 -6.86
C LYS A 157 19.75 13.12 -8.27
N LEU A 158 20.67 13.36 -9.20
CA LEU A 158 20.54 12.89 -10.59
C LEU A 158 20.73 11.37 -10.64
N ALA A 159 21.73 10.85 -9.93
CA ALA A 159 21.92 9.41 -9.79
C ALA A 159 20.69 8.74 -9.17
N PHE A 160 20.11 9.35 -8.12
CA PHE A 160 18.89 8.82 -7.48
C PHE A 160 17.72 8.75 -8.45
N ILE A 161 17.42 9.84 -9.18
CA ILE A 161 16.31 9.88 -10.13
C ILE A 161 16.48 8.82 -11.23
N ARG A 162 17.70 8.59 -11.72
CA ARG A 162 17.97 7.53 -12.71
C ARG A 162 17.68 6.14 -12.14
N THR A 163 18.19 5.84 -10.95
CA THR A 163 17.92 4.56 -10.27
C THR A 163 16.42 4.38 -10.01
N TRP A 164 15.73 5.43 -9.57
CA TRP A 164 14.29 5.43 -9.33
C TRP A 164 13.50 5.14 -10.60
N ASN A 165 13.80 5.81 -11.71
CA ASN A 165 13.09 5.62 -12.98
C ASN A 165 13.23 4.19 -13.50
N ILE A 166 14.45 3.63 -13.48
CA ILE A 166 14.70 2.23 -13.88
C ILE A 166 13.92 1.26 -12.98
N PHE A 167 13.92 1.52 -11.67
CA PHE A 167 13.22 0.67 -10.72
C PHE A 167 11.71 0.71 -10.90
N MET A 168 11.14 1.90 -11.09
CA MET A 168 9.71 2.08 -11.38
C MET A 168 9.30 1.44 -12.70
N ASP A 169 10.11 1.55 -13.74
CA ASP A 169 9.87 0.92 -15.04
C ASP A 169 9.83 -0.61 -14.95
N ASN A 170 10.80 -1.20 -14.25
CA ASN A 170 10.84 -2.63 -13.96
C ASN A 170 9.59 -3.09 -13.19
N LEU A 171 9.21 -2.38 -12.12
CA LEU A 171 8.01 -2.70 -11.35
C LEU A 171 6.73 -2.53 -12.18
N THR A 172 6.65 -1.50 -13.02
CA THR A 172 5.51 -1.25 -13.90
C THR A 172 5.35 -2.40 -14.90
N THR A 173 6.44 -2.80 -15.55
CA THR A 173 6.47 -3.95 -16.47
C THR A 173 6.01 -5.23 -15.76
N LEU A 174 6.48 -5.49 -14.54
CA LEU A 174 6.03 -6.64 -13.75
C LEU A 174 4.55 -6.58 -13.37
N ALA A 175 4.00 -5.38 -13.14
CA ALA A 175 2.60 -5.19 -12.77
C ALA A 175 1.65 -5.37 -13.96
N ILE A 176 2.09 -5.12 -15.19
CA ILE A 176 1.27 -5.21 -16.40
C ILE A 176 1.61 -6.43 -17.28
N ARG A 177 2.53 -7.29 -16.85
CA ARG A 177 2.88 -8.49 -17.61
C ARG A 177 1.69 -9.45 -17.68
N VAL A 178 1.39 -9.91 -18.88
CA VAL A 178 0.47 -11.02 -19.12
C VAL A 178 1.30 -12.29 -19.16
N ASP A 179 1.14 -13.17 -18.17
CA ASP A 179 1.84 -14.45 -18.17
C ASP A 179 1.13 -15.42 -19.14
N ASN A 180 1.88 -15.97 -20.10
CA ASN A 180 1.32 -16.89 -21.09
C ASN A 180 0.97 -18.27 -20.48
N ASN A 181 1.48 -18.58 -19.28
CA ASN A 181 1.35 -19.91 -18.66
C ASN A 181 0.42 -19.98 -17.45
N ASP A 182 0.01 -18.85 -16.84
CA ASP A 182 -0.85 -18.85 -15.65
C ASP A 182 -1.85 -17.69 -15.68
N THR A 183 -3.07 -17.98 -16.11
CA THR A 183 -4.28 -17.12 -16.08
C THR A 183 -4.18 -15.71 -16.72
N LYS A 184 -4.71 -15.60 -17.94
CA LYS A 184 -5.37 -14.50 -18.71
C LYS A 184 -5.40 -13.02 -18.26
N THR A 185 -4.84 -12.58 -17.13
CA THR A 185 -4.96 -11.20 -16.63
C THR A 185 -3.68 -10.75 -15.92
N SER A 186 -3.27 -9.52 -16.20
CA SER A 186 -2.14 -8.88 -15.53
C SER A 186 -2.34 -8.78 -14.01
N PRO A 187 -1.27 -8.83 -13.19
CA PRO A 187 -1.41 -8.76 -11.73
C PRO A 187 -1.87 -7.38 -11.23
N PHE A 188 -1.61 -6.32 -11.99
CA PHE A 188 -1.82 -4.91 -11.62
C PHE A 188 -1.15 -4.51 -10.29
N TYR A 189 -0.19 -5.31 -9.83
CA TYR A 189 0.56 -5.11 -8.60
C TYR A 189 1.95 -5.73 -8.76
N ALA A 190 2.98 -4.99 -8.37
CA ALA A 190 4.33 -5.51 -8.30
C ALA A 190 5.09 -4.89 -7.13
N VAL A 191 6.05 -5.66 -6.65
CA VAL A 191 6.94 -5.31 -5.55
C VAL A 191 8.36 -5.71 -5.91
N GLY A 192 9.33 -5.02 -5.35
CA GLY A 192 10.73 -5.34 -5.57
C GLY A 192 11.63 -4.53 -4.68
N GLU A 193 12.92 -4.71 -4.90
CA GLU A 193 13.97 -4.00 -4.20
C GLU A 193 15.13 -3.70 -5.14
N THR A 194 15.87 -2.65 -4.83
CA THR A 194 17.09 -2.28 -5.54
C THR A 194 18.06 -1.60 -4.59
N LYS A 195 19.31 -1.40 -5.01
CA LYS A 195 20.34 -0.71 -4.22
C LYS A 195 20.56 0.69 -4.75
N PHE A 196 20.61 1.67 -3.83
CA PHE A 196 21.10 3.00 -4.12
C PHE A 196 22.24 3.33 -3.15
N LYS A 197 23.47 3.44 -3.67
CA LYS A 197 24.69 3.72 -2.90
C LYS A 197 24.89 2.77 -1.69
N GLY A 198 24.57 1.49 -1.88
CA GLY A 198 24.71 0.46 -0.84
C GLY A 198 23.49 0.29 0.06
N ASP A 199 22.61 1.29 0.14
CA ASP A 199 21.35 1.20 0.89
C ASP A 199 20.29 0.46 0.06
N MET A 200 19.55 -0.44 0.71
CA MET A 200 18.40 -1.11 0.11
C MET A 200 17.19 -0.18 0.03
N MET A 201 16.60 -0.09 -1.17
CA MET A 201 15.37 0.63 -1.46
C MET A 201 14.29 -0.39 -1.86
N TYR A 202 13.18 -0.37 -1.13
CA TYR A 202 12.01 -1.22 -1.38
C TYR A 202 10.96 -0.43 -2.15
N GLY A 203 10.28 -1.06 -3.08
CA GLY A 203 9.30 -0.40 -3.95
C GLY A 203 8.07 -1.25 -4.19
N MET A 204 6.94 -0.58 -4.38
CA MET A 204 5.72 -1.17 -4.90
C MET A 204 5.05 -0.25 -5.93
N VAL A 205 4.35 -0.87 -6.86
CA VAL A 205 3.38 -0.20 -7.73
C VAL A 205 2.08 -0.99 -7.70
N GLN A 206 0.96 -0.29 -7.87
CA GLN A 206 -0.34 -0.92 -7.97
C GLN A 206 -1.28 -0.08 -8.82
N CYS A 207 -2.09 -0.74 -9.63
CA CYS A 207 -3.20 -0.16 -10.35
C CYS A 207 -4.49 -0.83 -9.91
N THR A 208 -5.59 -0.12 -10.01
CA THR A 208 -6.92 -0.72 -9.85
C THR A 208 -7.30 -1.51 -11.09
N LYS A 209 -7.93 -2.67 -10.93
CA LYS A 209 -8.24 -3.57 -12.06
C LYS A 209 -9.37 -3.07 -12.99
N ASP A 210 -9.96 -1.90 -12.72
CA ASP A 210 -10.95 -1.28 -13.62
C ASP A 210 -10.34 -0.56 -14.82
N ILE A 211 -9.01 -0.42 -14.91
CA ILE A 211 -8.32 0.21 -16.05
C ILE A 211 -7.49 -0.81 -16.84
N PRO A 212 -7.34 -0.65 -18.17
CA PRO A 212 -6.51 -1.55 -18.98
C PRO A 212 -5.01 -1.38 -18.66
N GLU A 213 -4.19 -2.36 -19.04
CA GLU A 213 -2.75 -2.40 -18.83
C GLU A 213 -2.05 -1.12 -19.29
N LYS A 214 -2.37 -0.65 -20.50
CA LYS A 214 -1.80 0.58 -21.05
C LYS A 214 -2.16 1.82 -20.21
N ALA A 215 -3.37 1.88 -19.67
CA ALA A 215 -3.78 2.97 -18.79
C ALA A 215 -3.12 2.85 -17.40
N CYS A 216 -2.83 1.63 -16.94
CA CYS A 216 -2.04 1.41 -15.73
C CYS A 216 -0.61 1.93 -15.89
N GLU A 217 0.05 1.57 -17.00
CA GLU A 217 1.37 2.08 -17.35
C GLU A 217 1.38 3.61 -17.43
N GLU A 218 0.45 4.21 -18.18
CA GLU A 218 0.31 5.66 -18.31
C GLU A 218 0.12 6.33 -16.94
N CYS A 219 -0.75 5.78 -16.08
CA CYS A 219 -0.99 6.33 -14.75
C CYS A 219 0.29 6.31 -13.89
N LEU A 220 1.04 5.20 -13.89
CA LEU A 220 2.26 5.07 -13.10
C LEU A 220 3.37 6.00 -13.62
N VAL A 221 3.59 6.02 -14.94
CA VAL A 221 4.62 6.84 -15.59
C VAL A 221 4.31 8.32 -15.42
N PHE A 222 3.11 8.77 -15.80
CA PHE A 222 2.71 10.17 -15.69
C PHE A 222 2.87 10.69 -14.27
N ASN A 223 2.35 9.96 -13.27
CA ASN A 223 2.39 10.43 -11.89
C ASN A 223 3.80 10.34 -11.28
N SER A 224 4.66 9.43 -11.74
CA SER A 224 6.07 9.38 -11.31
C SER A 224 6.83 10.66 -11.71
N ILE A 225 6.49 11.24 -12.87
CA ILE A 225 7.06 12.49 -13.38
C ILE A 225 6.39 13.69 -12.70
N HIS A 226 5.05 13.71 -12.67
CA HIS A 226 4.28 14.83 -12.12
C HIS A 226 4.60 15.07 -10.64
N PHE A 227 4.79 14.00 -9.86
CA PHE A 227 5.07 14.08 -8.43
C PHE A 227 6.56 14.02 -8.07
N GLN A 228 7.47 14.31 -9.00
CA GLN A 228 8.93 14.32 -8.72
C GLN A 228 9.30 15.20 -7.53
N PHE A 229 8.63 16.33 -7.31
CA PHE A 229 8.87 17.20 -6.15
C PHE A 229 8.68 16.48 -4.81
N CYS A 230 7.85 15.44 -4.79
CA CYS A 230 7.53 14.63 -3.62
C CYS A 230 8.53 13.50 -3.37
N LEU A 231 9.25 13.08 -4.42
CA LEU A 231 10.15 11.94 -4.44
C LEU A 231 11.60 12.40 -4.27
N ASN A 232 11.94 13.53 -4.88
CA ASN A 232 13.30 14.03 -4.98
C ASN A 232 13.89 14.32 -3.60
N ASP A 233 15.09 13.77 -3.38
CA ASP A 233 15.87 13.95 -2.15
C ASP A 233 15.18 13.43 -0.88
N LYS A 234 14.31 12.40 -1.00
CA LYS A 234 13.58 11.80 0.13
C LYS A 234 13.99 10.34 0.37
N ARG A 235 14.07 9.93 1.65
CA ARG A 235 14.29 8.51 2.03
C ARG A 235 13.06 7.61 1.87
N GLY A 236 12.04 8.11 1.21
CA GLY A 236 10.79 7.40 0.98
C GLY A 236 9.73 8.37 0.53
N ALA A 237 8.78 7.86 -0.22
CA ALA A 237 7.61 8.61 -0.63
C ALA A 237 6.52 7.69 -1.13
N ARG A 238 5.31 8.23 -1.15
CA ARG A 238 4.09 7.57 -1.59
C ARG A 238 3.34 8.49 -2.51
N PHE A 239 2.83 7.94 -3.59
CA PHE A 239 1.85 8.56 -4.44
C PHE A 239 0.58 7.72 -4.39
N MET A 240 -0.57 8.38 -4.25
CA MET A 240 -1.87 7.72 -4.24
C MET A 240 -2.80 8.50 -5.16
N CYS A 241 -3.43 7.81 -6.09
CA CYS A 241 -4.68 8.27 -6.67
C CYS A 241 -5.75 7.18 -6.60
N ARG A 242 -6.91 7.42 -7.20
CA ARG A 242 -7.94 6.38 -7.32
C ARG A 242 -7.51 5.25 -8.26
N SER A 243 -6.71 5.54 -9.29
CA SER A 243 -6.38 4.59 -10.37
C SER A 243 -5.08 3.84 -10.20
N CYS A 244 -4.06 4.47 -9.63
CA CYS A 244 -2.77 3.85 -9.37
C CYS A 244 -2.09 4.44 -8.12
N THR A 245 -1.10 3.72 -7.63
CA THR A 245 -0.25 4.12 -6.52
C THR A 245 1.15 3.57 -6.73
N PHE A 246 2.13 4.29 -6.23
CA PHE A 246 3.47 3.77 -6.03
C PHE A 246 4.03 4.25 -4.70
N ARG A 247 4.90 3.43 -4.13
CA ARG A 247 5.57 3.75 -2.87
C ARG A 247 6.97 3.20 -2.89
N PHE A 248 7.90 3.97 -2.37
CA PHE A 248 9.22 3.48 -2.02
C PHE A 248 9.63 3.92 -0.63
N GLU A 249 10.46 3.11 0.01
CA GLU A 249 11.03 3.40 1.31
C GLU A 249 12.41 2.73 1.40
N PHE A 250 13.30 3.30 2.21
CA PHE A 250 14.57 2.68 2.59
C PHE A 250 14.44 1.78 3.85
N TYR A 251 13.23 1.28 4.12
CA TYR A 251 12.94 0.27 5.14
C TYR A 251 11.89 -0.72 4.61
N PRO A 252 11.87 -1.97 5.08
CA PRO A 252 10.88 -2.96 4.64
C PRO A 252 9.43 -2.58 4.99
N PHE A 253 8.50 -2.68 4.03
CA PHE A 253 7.07 -2.41 4.25
C PHE A 253 6.10 -3.36 3.51
N ILE A 254 6.62 -4.39 2.83
CA ILE A 254 5.87 -5.35 2.01
C ILE A 254 5.83 -6.70 2.74
N ALA A 255 4.65 -7.32 2.84
CA ALA A 255 4.40 -8.52 3.65
C ALA A 255 5.01 -9.82 3.11
N LYS A 256 5.61 -9.80 1.91
CA LYS A 256 6.34 -10.92 1.34
C LYS A 256 7.77 -10.49 1.01
N GLN A 257 8.72 -11.30 1.47
CA GLN A 257 10.06 -11.36 0.87
C GLN A 257 9.85 -11.74 -0.60
N VAL A 258 10.09 -10.78 -1.49
CA VAL A 258 10.02 -10.97 -2.93
C VAL A 258 11.00 -12.09 -3.26
N ARG A 259 10.56 -13.10 -4.02
CA ARG A 259 11.53 -14.04 -4.60
C ARG A 259 12.51 -13.18 -5.39
N ASN A 260 13.77 -13.18 -4.97
CA ASN A 260 14.85 -12.55 -5.72
C ASN A 260 14.69 -12.92 -7.20
N ILE A 261 14.65 -11.89 -8.04
CA ILE A 261 14.87 -12.05 -9.49
C ILE A 261 16.27 -12.63 -9.68
#